data_AF-A0A6V7M2F2-F1
#
_entry.id   AF-A0A6V7M2F2-F1
#
_cell.length_a   1.000
_cell.length_b   1.000
_cell.length_c   1.000
_cell.angle_alpha   90.00
_cell.angle_beta   90.00
_cell.angle_gamma   90.00
#
_symmetry.space_group_name_H-M   'P 1'
#
loop_
_entity.id
_entity.type
_entity.pdbx_description
1 polymer ?
#
loop_
_entity_poly.entity_id
_entity_poly.type
_entity_poly.pdbx_seq_one_letter_code
_entity_poly.pdbx_strand_id
1 'polypeptide(L)' 'NEPLEKTHQLVTCGNDHLVKIWDVRVIERDFNAATATINLSRVLKKHSSSLTCVRFSFDGAYIASSGLDKIIVIWET' A
#
# COMPACT_ATOMS: atom_id res chain seq x y z
N ASN A 1 -17.99 25.05 3.36
CA ASN A 1 -17.21 24.07 2.57
C ASN A 1 -16.07 23.57 3.42
N GLU A 2 -16.27 22.44 4.08
CA GLU A 2 -15.15 21.72 4.69
C GLU A 2 -14.31 21.08 3.57
N PRO A 3 -12.97 21.06 3.68
CA PRO A 3 -12.12 20.44 2.68
C PRO A 3 -12.45 18.95 2.60
N LEU A 4 -12.63 18.43 1.39
CA LEU A 4 -12.81 17.01 1.16
C LEU A 4 -11.47 16.32 1.41
N GLU A 5 -11.40 15.58 2.52
CA GLU A 5 -10.26 14.76 2.86
C GLU A 5 -10.56 13.30 2.54
N LYS A 6 -9.69 12.68 1.74
CA LYS A 6 -9.81 11.28 1.38
C LYS A 6 -8.49 10.56 1.65
N THR A 7 -8.55 9.46 2.39
CA THR A 7 -7.38 8.61 2.65
C THR A 7 -7.50 7.30 1.88
N HIS A 8 -6.41 6.92 1.22
CA HIS A 8 -6.29 5.72 0.40
C HIS A 8 -5.09 4.90 0.83
N GLN A 9 -5.22 3.58 0.81
CA GLN A 9 -4.08 2.69 1.05
C GLN A 9 -3.46 2.27 -0.27
N LEU A 10 -2.14 2.35 -0.33
CA LEU A 10 -1.33 1.89 -1.43
C LEU A 10 -0.40 0.78 -0.91
N VAL A 11 -0.24 -0.29 -1.68
CA VAL A 11 0.74 -1.32 -1.37
C VAL A 11 1.76 -1.45 -2.50
N THR A 12 3.02 -1.60 -2.14
CA THR A 12 4.12 -1.73 -3.08
C THR A 12 5.02 -2.89 -2.67
N CYS A 13 5.53 -3.64 -3.65
CA CYS A 13 6.53 -4.68 -3.43
C CYS A 13 7.66 -4.57 -4.46
N GLY A 14 8.86 -5.04 -4.13
CA GLY A 14 9.97 -5.03 -5.09
C GLY A 14 11.19 -5.86 -4.66
N ASN A 15 12.35 -5.45 -5.19
CA ASN A 15 13.63 -6.14 -5.01
C ASN A 15 14.27 -5.94 -3.63
N ASP A 16 13.63 -5.18 -2.74
CA ASP A 16 14.04 -5.04 -1.34
C ASP A 16 13.48 -6.18 -0.46
N HIS A 17 12.68 -7.08 -1.04
CA HIS A 17 12.02 -8.21 -0.38
C HIS A 17 10.96 -7.77 0.65
N LEU A 18 10.56 -6.50 0.58
CA LEU A 18 9.60 -5.89 1.49
C LEU A 18 8.28 -5.66 0.80
N VAL A 19 7.19 -5.86 1.54
CA VAL A 19 5.89 -5.30 1.18
C VAL A 19 5.68 -4.07 2.03
N LYS A 20 5.48 -2.91 1.39
CA LYS A 20 5.27 -1.63 2.07
C LYS A 20 3.83 -1.17 1.85
N ILE A 21 3.17 -0.79 2.94
CA ILE A 21 1.84 -0.20 2.94
C ILE A 21 2.00 1.29 3.20
N TRP A 22 1.35 2.10 2.38
CA TRP A 22 1.41 3.55 2.42
C TRP A 22 0.01 4.12 2.56
N ASP A 23 -0.15 5.11 3.43
CA ASP A 23 -1.37 5.90 3.55
C ASP A 23 -1.20 7.16 2.69
N VAL A 24 -2.05 7.29 1.69
CA VAL A 24 -2.12 8.41 0.76
C VAL A 24 -3.31 9.28 1.17
N ARG A 25 -3.02 10.43 1.77
CA ARG A 25 -4.02 11.40 2.20
C ARG A 25 -4.12 12.49 1.13
N VAL A 26 -5.26 12.57 0.49
CA VAL A 26 -5.59 13.62 -0.48
C VAL A 26 -6.48 14.64 0.21
N ILE A 27 -6.01 15.88 0.26
CA ILE A 27 -6.75 17.02 0.79
C ILE A 27 -7.07 17.91 -0.40
N GLU A 28 -8.34 17.92 -0.81
CA GLU A 28 -8.82 18.84 -1.83
C GLU A 28 -9.10 20.19 -1.17
N ARG A 29 -8.34 21.21 -1.59
CA ARG A 29 -8.65 22.61 -1.32
C ARG A 29 -9.28 23.21 -2.57
N ASP A 30 -10.06 24.28 -2.41
CA ASP A 30 -10.92 24.87 -3.45
C ASP A 30 -10.36 24.82 -4.88
N PHE A 31 -11.25 24.43 -5.82
CA PHE A 31 -11.23 24.45 -7.30
C PHE A 31 -9.95 24.17 -8.12
N ASN A 32 -8.74 24.10 -7.56
CA ASN A 32 -7.53 23.82 -8.35
C ASN A 32 -6.29 23.38 -7.55
N ALA A 33 -6.39 23.17 -6.23
CA ALA A 33 -5.24 22.79 -5.40
C ALA A 33 -5.55 21.54 -4.55
N ALA A 34 -5.21 20.37 -5.08
CA ALA A 34 -5.17 19.14 -4.29
C ALA A 34 -3.75 18.92 -3.75
N THR A 35 -3.63 18.74 -2.43
CA THR A 35 -2.38 18.29 -1.81
C THR A 35 -2.50 16.82 -1.47
N ALA A 36 -1.62 15.99 -2.03
CA ALA A 36 -1.51 14.58 -1.68
C ALA A 36 -0.26 14.37 -0.80
N THR A 37 -0.45 13.83 0.39
CA THR A 37 0.63 13.44 1.29
C THR A 37 0.69 11.92 1.36
N ILE A 38 1.88 11.35 1.19
CA ILE A 38 2.11 9.90 1.22
C ILE A 38 2.96 9.59 2.44
N ASN A 39 2.45 8.75 3.34
CA ASN A 39 3.18 8.31 4.53
C ASN A 39 3.35 6.79 4.52
N LEU A 40 4.53 6.31 4.91
CA LEU A 40 4.76 4.88 5.10
C LEU A 40 4.06 4.43 6.37
N SER A 41 3.03 3.58 6.22
CA SER A 41 2.20 3.09 7.32
C SER A 41 2.79 1.84 7.95
N ARG A 42 3.15 0.85 7.12
CA ARG A 42 3.67 -0.44 7.59
C ARG A 42 4.68 -1.04 6.62
N VAL A 43 5.63 -1.80 7.17
CA VAL A 43 6.57 -2.62 6.41
C VAL A 43 6.41 -4.07 6.86
N LEU A 44 6.02 -4.92 5.93
CA LEU A 44 5.80 -6.34 6.14
C LEU A 44 7.06 -7.09 5.69
N LYS A 45 7.66 -7.83 6.63
CA LYS A 45 8.92 -8.55 6.45
C LYS A 45 8.69 -10.04 6.65
N LYS A 46 8.69 -10.78 5.55
CA LYS A 46 8.58 -12.25 5.57
C LYS A 46 9.30 -12.90 4.40
N HIS A 47 9.26 -12.25 3.24
CA HIS A 47 9.92 -12.75 2.05
C HIS A 47 11.44 -12.69 2.18
N SER A 48 12.11 -13.72 1.65
CA SER A 48 13.57 -13.84 1.65
C SER A 48 14.21 -13.47 0.32
N SER A 49 13.40 -13.19 -0.70
CA SER A 49 13.83 -12.83 -2.05
C SER A 49 12.92 -11.78 -2.68
N SER A 50 13.26 -11.35 -3.90
CA SER A 50 12.53 -10.31 -4.62
C SER A 50 11.07 -10.68 -4.78
N LEU A 51 10.21 -9.72 -4.48
CA LEU A 51 8.79 -9.80 -4.73
C LEU A 51 8.51 -9.46 -6.19
N THR A 52 7.59 -10.20 -6.79
CA THR A 52 7.17 -10.03 -8.18
C THR A 52 5.75 -9.51 -8.29
N CYS A 53 4.92 -9.73 -7.26
CA CYS A 53 3.53 -9.31 -7.26
C CYS A 53 3.03 -9.01 -5.83
N VAL A 54 2.13 -8.04 -5.73
CA VAL A 54 1.34 -7.73 -4.55
C VAL A 54 -0.06 -7.29 -4.98
N ARG A 55 -1.10 -7.71 -4.25
CA ARG A 55 -2.48 -7.34 -4.55
C ARG A 55 -3.34 -7.28 -3.28
N PHE A 56 -4.23 -6.30 -3.22
CA PHE A 56 -5.30 -6.27 -2.23
C PHE A 56 -6.44 -7.22 -2.60
N SER A 57 -7.08 -7.79 -1.59
CA SER A 57 -8.38 -8.41 -1.73
C SER A 57 -9.43 -7.37 -2.12
N PHE A 58 -10.52 -7.80 -2.75
CA PHE A 58 -11.59 -6.93 -3.20
C PHE A 58 -12.27 -6.18 -2.04
N ASP A 59 -12.40 -6.85 -0.90
CA ASP A 59 -12.94 -6.30 0.34
C ASP A 59 -11.92 -5.46 1.14
N GLY A 60 -10.66 -5.44 0.70
CA GLY A 60 -9.57 -4.73 1.38
C GLY A 60 -9.06 -5.40 2.66
N ALA A 61 -9.62 -6.54 3.09
CA ALA A 61 -9.26 -7.19 4.36
C ALA A 61 -7.92 -7.94 4.32
N TYR A 62 -7.45 -8.28 3.12
CA TYR A 62 -6.24 -9.04 2.93
C TYR A 62 -5.33 -8.45 1.85
N ILE A 63 -4.03 -8.68 2.00
CA ILE A 63 -3.03 -8.45 0.97
C ILE A 63 -2.36 -9.79 0.66
N ALA A 64 -2.23 -10.12 -0.61
CA ALA A 64 -1.43 -11.24 -1.08
C ALA A 64 -0.12 -10.73 -1.66
N SER A 65 1.01 -11.34 -1.28
CA SER A 65 2.32 -11.07 -1.87
C SER A 65 3.02 -12.36 -2.31
N SER A 66 3.73 -12.29 -3.44
CA SER A 66 4.47 -13.43 -4.00
C SER A 66 5.82 -13.00 -4.55
N GLY A 67 6.81 -13.87 -4.47
CA GLY A 67 8.17 -13.58 -4.92
C GLY A 67 8.97 -14.81 -5.38
N LEU A 68 10.25 -14.58 -5.62
CA LEU A 68 11.23 -15.59 -6.04
C LEU A 68 11.65 -16.54 -4.91
N ASP A 69 11.24 -16.27 -3.68
CA ASP A 69 11.44 -17.15 -2.52
C ASP A 69 10.52 -18.37 -2.52
N LYS A 70 9.70 -18.52 -3.56
CA LYS A 70 8.76 -19.63 -3.78
C LYS A 70 7.68 -19.72 -2.71
N ILE A 71 7.39 -18.59 -2.04
CA ILE A 71 6.36 -18.49 -1.02
C ILE A 71 5.34 -17.44 -1.44
N ILE A 72 4.08 -17.70 -1.11
CA ILE A 72 3.00 -16.71 -1.16
C ILE A 72 2.61 -16.43 0.29
N VAL A 73 2.51 -15.16 0.65
CA VAL A 73 2.11 -14.73 2.00
C VAL A 73 0.81 -13.95 1.89
N ILE A 74 -0.15 -14.31 2.75
CA ILE A 74 -1.39 -13.56 2.94
C ILE A 74 -1.26 -12.77 4.24
N TRP A 75 -1.54 -11.48 4.15
CA TRP A 75 -1.47 -10.54 5.27
C TRP A 75 -2.87 -10.02 5.56
N GLU A 76 -3.23 -9.97 6.83
CA GLU A 76 -4.43 -9.29 7.30
C GLU A 76 -4.11 -7.79 7.48
N THR A 77 -5.00 -6.93 6.95
CA THR A 77 -4.79 -5.47 6.86
C THR A 77 -5.22 -4.74 8.12
#